data_AF-A0A3D4U7L9-F1
#
_entry.id   AF-A0A3D4U7L9-F1
#
_cell.length_a   1.000
_cell.length_b   1.000
_cell.length_c   1.000
_cell.angle_alpha   90.00
_cell.angle_beta   90.00
_cell.angle_gamma   90.00
#
_symmetry.space_group_name_H-M   'P 1'
#
loop_
_entity.id
_entity.type
_entity.pdbx_description
1 polymer ?
#
loop_
_entity_poly.entity_id
_entity_poly.type
_entity_poly.pdbx_seq_one_letter_code
_entity_poly.pdbx_strand_id
1 'polypeptide(L)' 'MPKMRKVPQRSCLGCKQVLPKKQLYRIVRTPDGEAVFDPT' A
#
# COMPACT_ATOMS: atom_id res chain seq x y z
N MET A 1 1.39 6.98 29.10
CA MET A 1 2.10 7.21 27.82
C MET A 1 1.26 6.63 26.69
N PRO A 2 0.93 7.38 25.63
CA PRO A 2 0.17 6.82 24.51
C PRO A 2 0.97 5.69 23.85
N LYS A 3 0.34 4.53 23.64
CA LYS A 3 0.96 3.36 23.02
C LYS A 3 1.32 3.72 21.57
N MET A 4 2.60 3.62 21.22
CA MET A 4 3.07 3.92 19.86
C MET A 4 2.35 2.99 18.87
N ARG A 5 1.55 3.55 17.97
CA ARG A 5 0.84 2.77 16.94
C ARG A 5 1.86 2.27 15.92
N LYS A 6 1.87 0.97 15.65
CA LYS A 6 2.71 0.40 14.59
C LYS A 6 2.27 0.97 13.24
N VAL A 7 3.22 1.52 12.48
CA VAL A 7 2.97 1.94 11.11
C VAL A 7 2.87 0.69 10.24
N PRO A 8 1.77 0.48 9.50
CA PRO A 8 1.66 -0.66 8.59
C PRO A 8 2.75 -0.62 7.51
N GLN A 9 3.38 -1.76 7.26
CA GLN A 9 4.36 -1.94 6.20
C GLN A 9 3.80 -2.87 5.12
N ARG A 10 4.24 -2.69 3.88
CA ARG A 10 3.87 -3.55 2.74
C ARG A 10 5.06 -3.72 1.81
N SER A 11 5.04 -4.79 1.03
CA SER A 11 6.05 -5.03 -0.01
C SER A 11 5.61 -4.40 -1.33
N CYS A 12 6.48 -3.60 -1.95
CA CYS A 12 6.26 -3.08 -3.29
C CYS A 12 6.37 -4.20 -4.33
N LEU A 13 5.41 -4.32 -5.24
CA LEU A 13 5.44 -5.35 -6.29
C LEU A 13 6.51 -5.08 -7.35
N GLY A 14 6.89 -3.82 -7.60
CA GLY A 14 7.88 -3.45 -8.62
C GLY A 14 9.33 -3.68 -8.16
N CYS A 15 9.70 -3.13 -7.00
CA CYS A 15 11.08 -3.21 -6.48
C CYS A 15 11.30 -4.27 -5.39
N LYS A 16 10.25 -4.95 -4.92
CA LYS A 16 10.28 -6.00 -3.87
C LYS A 16 10.77 -5.54 -2.49
N GLN A 17 10.89 -4.23 -2.26
CA GLN A 17 11.26 -3.68 -0.95
C GLN A 17 10.05 -3.56 -0.01
N VAL A 18 10.29 -3.72 1.29
CA VAL A 18 9.31 -3.45 2.33
C VAL A 18 9.33 -1.96 2.66
N LEU A 19 8.21 -1.28 2.42
CA LEU A 19 8.05 0.16 2.59
C LEU A 19 6.83 0.47 3.49
N PRO A 20 6.86 1.60 4.22
CA PRO A 20 5.68 2.08 4.97
C PRO A 20 4.48 2.34 4.05
N LYS A 21 3.24 2.08 4.52
CA LYS A 21 1.99 2.29 3.74
C LYS A 21 1.96 3.64 3.02
N LYS A 22 2.37 4.72 3.69
CA LYS A 22 2.30 6.11 3.17
C LYS A 22 3.25 6.40 2.00
N GLN A 23 4.24 5.55 1.74
CA GLN A 23 5.19 5.71 0.64
C GLN A 23 4.79 4.91 -0.61
N LEU A 24 3.70 4.15 -0.54
CA LEU A 24 3.26 3.28 -1.63
C LEU A 24 2.02 3.86 -2.31
N TYR A 25 2.02 3.81 -3.63
CA TYR A 25 0.82 4.01 -4.44
C TYR A 25 0.00 2.71 -4.44
N ARG A 26 -1.30 2.82 -4.20
CA ARG A 26 -2.21 1.68 -4.21
C ARG A 26 -2.88 1.59 -5.58
N ILE A 27 -2.81 0.40 -6.17
CA ILE A 27 -3.49 0.05 -7.41
C ILE A 27 -4.38 -1.14 -7.11
N VAL A 28 -5.64 -1.09 -7.52
CA VAL A 28 -6.62 -2.16 -7.36
C VAL A 28 -7.05 -2.68 -8.72
N ARG A 29 -7.43 -3.95 -8.79
CA ARG A 29 -8.10 -4.52 -9.97
C ARG A 29 -9.60 -4.55 -9.73
N THR A 30 -10.38 -3.99 -10.65
CA THR A 30 -11.84 -4.08 -10.63
C THR A 30 -12.29 -5.50 -11.00
N PRO A 31 -13.56 -5.88 -10.72
CA PRO A 31 -14.11 -7.14 -11.19
C PRO A 31 -14.02 -7.33 -12.71
N ASP A 32 -14.10 -6.22 -13.47
CA ASP A 32 -13.99 -6.21 -14.93
C ASP A 32 -12.54 -6.33 -15.43
N GLY A 33 -11.58 -6.40 -14.51
CA GLY A 33 -10.16 -6.62 -14.80
C GLY A 33 -9.34 -5.34 -15.02
N GLU A 34 -9.95 -4.17 -14.87
CA GLU A 34 -9.25 -2.89 -15.04
C GLU A 34 -8.37 -2.57 -13.83
N ALA A 35 -7.18 -2.02 -14.09
CA ALA A 35 -6.28 -1.55 -13.04
C ALA A 35 -6.51 -0.06 -12.77
N VAL A 36 -6.89 0.28 -11.54
CA VAL A 36 -7.25 1.66 -11.15
C VAL A 36 -6.36 2.13 -10.00
N PHE A 37 -5.92 3.39 -10.06
CA PHE A 37 -5.22 4.04 -8.96
C PHE A 37 -6.19 4.40 -7.82
N ASP A 38 -5.85 3.99 -6.61
CA ASP A 38 -6.64 4.25 -5.40
C ASP A 38 -5.83 5.11 -4.42
N PRO A 39 -6.24 6.37 -4.14
CA PRO A 39 -5.52 7.25 -3.22
C PRO A 39 -5.75 6.95 -1.73
N THR A 40 -6.49 5.90 -1.35
CA THR A 40 -6.87 5.57 0.05
C THR A 40 -6.05 4.45 0.72
#